data_AF-A0A8T7LZI8-F1
#
_entry.id   AF-A0A8T7LZI8-F1
#
_cell.length_a   1.000
_cell.length_b   1.000
_cell.length_c   1.000
_cell.angle_alpha   90.00
_cell.angle_beta   90.00
_cell.angle_gamma   90.00
#
_symmetry.space_group_name_H-M   'P 1'
#
loop_
_entity.id
_entity.type
_entity.pdbx_description
1 polymer ?
#
loop_
_entity_poly.entity_id
_entity_poly.type
_entity_poly.pdbx_seq_one_letter_code
_entity_poly.pdbx_strand_id
1 'polypeptide(L)'
;MGRKKHTVVVETERSQQAFEAYWALGASRSQVKLQEKFKADRAKGIAVPTVNIRQISDWSAKYGWQNKIRVRVAEELERERIAARKEKEKDQDQARKIRRGLLNQFIKIFNEAEKNLKPDKISWTTAIEALRLILQESRAEFDDMPTVKVQANEMTKDELINAINERLARLQANSNNQ
;
A
#
# COMPACT_ATOMS: atom_id res chain seq x y z
N MET A 1 -13.02 14.68 -51.09
CA MET A 1 -12.07 13.91 -50.25
C MET A 1 -12.85 12.91 -49.40
N GLY A 2 -12.67 11.62 -49.63
CA GLY A 2 -13.51 10.56 -49.04
C GLY A 2 -13.24 10.35 -47.55
N ARG A 3 -14.29 10.48 -46.72
CA ARG A 3 -14.28 10.04 -45.32
C ARG A 3 -14.06 8.52 -45.28
N LYS A 4 -12.90 8.07 -44.79
CA LYS A 4 -12.65 6.65 -44.51
C LYS A 4 -13.65 6.19 -43.44
N LYS A 5 -14.62 5.35 -43.82
CA LYS A 5 -15.51 4.65 -42.89
C LYS A 5 -14.63 3.85 -41.92
N HIS A 6 -14.63 4.21 -40.64
CA HIS A 6 -14.06 3.38 -39.58
C HIS A 6 -15.01 2.18 -39.41
N THR A 7 -14.72 1.08 -40.09
CA THR A 7 -15.43 -0.17 -39.88
C THR A 7 -14.99 -0.73 -38.54
N VAL A 8 -15.87 -0.73 -37.55
CA VAL A 8 -15.64 -1.42 -36.27
C VAL A 8 -15.58 -2.91 -36.59
N VAL A 9 -14.38 -3.49 -36.58
CA VAL A 9 -14.19 -4.91 -36.83
C VAL A 9 -14.60 -5.66 -35.57
N VAL A 10 -15.79 -6.23 -35.57
CA VAL A 10 -16.27 -7.07 -34.48
C VAL A 10 -15.47 -8.39 -34.47
N GLU A 11 -15.01 -8.77 -33.29
CA GLU A 11 -14.26 -10.02 -33.09
C GLU A 11 -15.20 -11.21 -33.03
N THR A 12 -14.81 -12.29 -33.70
CA THR A 12 -15.59 -13.53 -33.65
C THR A 12 -15.35 -14.26 -32.33
N GLU A 13 -16.32 -15.04 -31.87
CA GLU A 13 -16.17 -15.86 -30.67
C GLU A 13 -14.95 -16.80 -30.77
N ARG A 14 -14.72 -17.40 -31.94
CA ARG A 14 -13.56 -18.28 -32.19
C ARG A 14 -12.23 -17.54 -32.04
N SER A 15 -12.12 -16.30 -32.53
CA SER A 15 -10.90 -15.50 -32.35
C SER A 15 -10.70 -15.08 -30.90
N GLN A 16 -11.77 -14.79 -30.17
CA GLN A 16 -11.67 -14.47 -28.74
C GLN A 16 -11.23 -15.70 -27.92
N GLN A 17 -11.80 -16.88 -28.19
CA GLN A 17 -11.36 -18.13 -27.58
C GLN A 17 -9.88 -18.41 -27.89
N ALA A 18 -9.44 -18.14 -29.13
CA ALA A 18 -8.04 -18.29 -29.51
C ALA A 18 -7.12 -17.28 -28.80
N PHE A 19 -7.58 -16.06 -28.58
CA PHE A 19 -6.86 -15.05 -27.79
C PHE A 19 -6.70 -15.47 -26.33
N GLU A 20 -7.74 -15.96 -25.66
CA GLU A 20 -7.63 -16.42 -24.27
C GLU A 20 -6.69 -17.62 -24.16
N ALA A 21 -6.75 -18.58 -25.10
CA ALA A 21 -5.80 -19.67 -25.16
C ALA A 21 -4.37 -19.20 -25.41
N TYR A 22 -4.18 -18.16 -26.23
CA TYR A 22 -2.88 -17.52 -26.47
C TYR A 22 -2.34 -16.82 -25.21
N TRP A 23 -3.22 -16.13 -24.48
CA TRP A 23 -2.90 -15.50 -23.20
C TRP A 23 -2.48 -16.52 -22.15
N ALA A 24 -3.20 -17.65 -22.06
CA ALA A 24 -2.93 -18.73 -21.11
C ALA A 24 -1.55 -19.41 -21.30
N LEU A 25 -0.89 -19.22 -22.44
CA LEU A 25 0.50 -19.67 -22.65
C LEU A 25 1.53 -18.86 -21.82
N GLY A 26 1.13 -17.77 -21.19
CA GLY A 26 1.97 -16.99 -20.27
C GLY A 26 3.21 -16.40 -20.95
N ALA A 27 4.35 -16.39 -20.26
CA ALA A 27 5.61 -15.82 -20.78
C ALA A 27 6.13 -16.53 -22.05
N SER A 28 5.72 -17.79 -22.26
CA SER A 28 6.12 -18.62 -23.40
C SER A 28 5.22 -18.44 -24.63
N ARG A 29 4.31 -17.47 -24.64
CA ARG A 29 3.33 -17.27 -25.72
C ARG A 29 4.00 -17.10 -27.09
N SER A 30 3.59 -17.91 -28.05
CA SER A 30 3.91 -17.75 -29.48
C SER A 30 2.80 -18.36 -30.32
N GLN A 31 2.59 -17.84 -31.52
CA GLN A 31 1.53 -18.36 -32.40
C GLN A 31 1.79 -19.81 -32.81
N VAL A 32 3.06 -20.20 -32.93
CA VAL A 32 3.48 -21.58 -33.20
C VAL A 32 3.09 -22.49 -32.04
N LYS A 33 3.41 -22.13 -30.79
CA LYS A 33 3.01 -22.90 -29.61
C LYS A 33 1.49 -23.00 -29.45
N LEU A 34 0.75 -21.93 -29.79
CA LEU A 34 -0.71 -21.97 -29.81
C LEU A 34 -1.21 -22.97 -30.84
N GLN A 35 -0.62 -22.99 -32.03
CA GLN A 35 -0.97 -23.93 -33.08
C GLN A 35 -0.67 -25.38 -32.68
N GLU A 36 0.50 -25.64 -32.11
CA GLU A 36 0.90 -26.96 -31.59
C GLU A 36 -0.09 -27.44 -30.53
N LYS A 37 -0.45 -26.56 -29.59
CA LYS A 37 -1.48 -26.85 -28.59
C LYS A 37 -2.81 -27.20 -29.25
N PHE A 38 -3.29 -26.42 -30.21
CA PHE A 38 -4.56 -26.71 -30.89
C PHE A 38 -4.51 -27.99 -31.73
N LYS A 39 -3.37 -28.34 -32.32
CA LYS A 39 -3.19 -29.64 -32.99
C LYS A 39 -3.31 -30.79 -31.99
N ALA A 40 -2.64 -30.67 -30.84
CA ALA A 40 -2.68 -31.68 -29.79
C ALA A 40 -4.08 -31.84 -29.18
N ASP A 41 -4.76 -30.73 -28.89
CA ASP A 41 -6.12 -30.73 -28.34
C ASP A 41 -7.11 -31.33 -29.34
N ARG A 42 -7.00 -30.98 -30.62
CA ARG A 42 -7.83 -31.58 -31.68
C ARG A 42 -7.61 -33.09 -31.81
N ALA A 43 -6.36 -33.56 -31.68
CA ALA A 43 -6.05 -35.00 -31.71
C ALA A 43 -6.68 -35.75 -30.52
N LYS A 44 -6.95 -35.06 -29.41
CA LYS A 44 -7.68 -35.58 -28.25
C LYS A 44 -9.21 -35.46 -28.37
N GLY A 45 -9.72 -35.00 -29.51
CA GLY A 45 -11.16 -34.76 -29.72
C GLY A 45 -11.68 -33.48 -29.06
N ILE A 46 -10.80 -32.62 -28.53
CA ILE A 46 -11.20 -31.33 -27.95
C ILE A 46 -11.48 -30.35 -29.09
N ALA A 47 -12.64 -29.69 -29.06
CA ALA A 47 -12.98 -28.66 -30.03
C ALA A 47 -12.03 -27.47 -29.89
N VAL A 48 -11.40 -27.07 -31.01
CA VAL A 48 -10.46 -25.94 -31.05
C VAL A 48 -10.88 -24.87 -32.06
N PRO A 49 -10.55 -23.59 -31.82
CA PRO A 49 -10.93 -22.52 -32.73
C PRO A 49 -10.35 -22.65 -34.13
N THR A 50 -9.10 -23.11 -34.28
CA THR A 50 -8.48 -23.42 -35.56
C THR A 50 -7.15 -24.16 -35.33
N VAL A 51 -6.64 -24.88 -36.33
CA VAL A 51 -5.26 -25.41 -36.35
C VAL A 51 -4.40 -24.74 -37.42
N ASN A 52 -4.96 -23.78 -38.15
CA ASN A 52 -4.28 -23.10 -39.25
C ASN A 52 -3.50 -21.88 -38.73
N ILE A 53 -2.17 -21.90 -38.88
CA ILE A 53 -1.29 -20.83 -38.43
C ILE A 53 -1.59 -19.49 -39.11
N ARG A 54 -1.97 -19.50 -40.39
CA ARG A 54 -2.28 -18.26 -41.12
C ARG A 54 -3.48 -17.56 -40.50
N GLN A 55 -4.52 -18.32 -40.18
CA GLN A 55 -5.72 -17.79 -39.52
C GLN A 55 -5.41 -17.23 -38.12
N ILE A 56 -4.55 -17.89 -37.34
CA ILE A 56 -4.09 -17.39 -36.04
C ILE A 56 -3.33 -16.06 -36.22
N SER A 57 -2.44 -15.99 -37.21
CA SER A 57 -1.69 -14.78 -37.52
C SER A 57 -2.61 -13.63 -37.96
N ASP A 58 -3.58 -13.93 -38.82
CA ASP A 58 -4.57 -12.96 -39.30
C ASP A 58 -5.41 -12.42 -38.14
N TRP A 59 -5.88 -13.28 -37.23
CA TRP A 59 -6.59 -12.85 -36.03
C TRP A 59 -5.73 -12.01 -35.11
N SER A 60 -4.49 -12.43 -34.86
CA SER A 60 -3.55 -11.67 -34.02
C SER A 60 -3.31 -10.26 -34.55
N ALA A 61 -3.19 -10.09 -35.87
CA ALA A 61 -3.01 -8.80 -36.51
C ALA A 61 -4.30 -8.00 -36.53
N LYS A 62 -5.40 -8.59 -37.03
CA LYS A 62 -6.70 -7.94 -37.21
C LYS A 62 -7.32 -7.47 -35.90
N TYR A 63 -7.17 -8.24 -34.83
CA TYR A 63 -7.75 -7.94 -33.51
C TYR A 63 -6.72 -7.40 -32.51
N GLY A 64 -5.51 -7.09 -32.96
CA GLY A 64 -4.50 -6.39 -32.17
C GLY A 64 -4.12 -7.12 -30.87
N TRP A 65 -3.93 -8.44 -30.92
CA TRP A 65 -3.67 -9.25 -29.72
C TRP A 65 -2.47 -8.76 -28.91
N GLN A 66 -1.42 -8.28 -29.58
CA GLN A 66 -0.25 -7.72 -28.91
C GLN A 66 -0.58 -6.45 -28.10
N ASN A 67 -1.50 -5.63 -28.61
CA ASN A 67 -1.96 -4.44 -27.90
C ASN A 67 -2.82 -4.83 -26.70
N LYS A 68 -3.75 -5.78 -26.87
CA LYS A 68 -4.57 -6.30 -25.75
C LYS A 68 -3.71 -6.88 -24.63
N ILE A 69 -2.69 -7.64 -24.99
CA ILE A 69 -1.70 -8.19 -24.05
C ILE A 69 -1.01 -7.08 -23.29
N ARG A 70 -0.53 -6.04 -23.98
CA ARG A 70 0.16 -4.91 -23.35
C ARG A 70 -0.74 -4.21 -22.34
N VAL A 71 -2.00 -3.96 -22.70
CA VAL A 71 -3.00 -3.35 -21.82
C VAL A 71 -3.27 -4.25 -20.61
N ARG A 72 -3.53 -5.54 -20.81
CA ARG A 72 -3.83 -6.48 -19.72
C ARG A 72 -2.66 -6.64 -18.75
N VAL A 73 -1.42 -6.73 -19.25
CA VAL A 73 -0.20 -6.76 -18.42
C VAL A 73 -0.05 -5.46 -17.63
N ALA A 74 -0.30 -4.31 -18.25
CA ALA A 74 -0.21 -3.02 -17.56
C ALA A 74 -1.28 -2.90 -16.46
N GLU A 75 -2.51 -3.37 -16.72
CA GLU A 75 -3.58 -3.41 -15.72
C GLU A 75 -3.28 -4.36 -14.56
N GLU A 76 -2.72 -5.54 -14.83
CA GLU A 76 -2.30 -6.49 -13.79
C GLU A 76 -1.19 -5.89 -12.92
N LEU A 77 -0.16 -5.29 -13.54
CA LEU A 77 0.92 -4.62 -12.81
C LEU A 77 0.39 -3.46 -11.95
N GLU A 78 -0.56 -2.68 -12.46
CA GLU A 78 -1.14 -1.58 -11.70
C GLU A 78 -2.00 -2.08 -10.53
N ARG A 79 -2.76 -3.17 -10.73
CA ARG A 79 -3.49 -3.83 -9.63
C ARG A 79 -2.55 -4.31 -8.54
N GLU A 80 -1.43 -4.93 -8.92
CA GLU A 80 -0.39 -5.37 -7.98
C GLU A 80 0.21 -4.18 -7.20
N ARG A 81 0.50 -3.07 -7.89
CA ARG A 81 1.00 -1.84 -7.24
C ARG A 81 0.00 -1.26 -6.25
N ILE A 82 -1.28 -1.17 -6.63
CA ILE A 82 -2.35 -0.69 -5.76
C ILE A 82 -2.51 -1.62 -4.55
N ALA A 83 -2.46 -2.93 -4.75
CA ALA A 83 -2.54 -3.91 -3.68
C ALA A 83 -1.36 -3.77 -2.69
N ALA A 84 -0.13 -3.69 -3.20
CA ALA A 84 1.07 -3.49 -2.38
C ALA A 84 1.03 -2.17 -1.60
N ARG A 85 0.50 -1.10 -2.20
CA ARG A 85 0.30 0.18 -1.48
C ARG A 85 -0.72 0.04 -0.36
N LYS A 86 -1.85 -0.62 -0.60
CA LYS A 86 -2.88 -0.85 0.41
C LYS A 86 -2.38 -1.72 1.56
N GLU A 87 -1.54 -2.71 1.27
CA GLU A 87 -0.91 -3.56 2.29
C GLU A 87 0.02 -2.73 3.18
N LYS A 88 0.93 -1.95 2.59
CA LYS A 88 1.78 -1.01 3.34
C LYS A 88 0.99 -0.02 4.18
N GLU A 89 -0.12 0.50 3.66
CA GLU A 89 -0.99 1.42 4.39
C GLU A 89 -1.67 0.74 5.59
N LYS A 90 -2.12 -0.51 5.44
CA LYS A 90 -2.65 -1.30 6.56
C LYS A 90 -1.60 -1.56 7.63
N ASP A 91 -0.38 -1.93 7.23
CA ASP A 91 0.72 -2.16 8.16
C ASP A 91 1.06 -0.88 8.92
N GLN A 92 1.10 0.25 8.21
CA GLN A 92 1.30 1.56 8.83
C GLN A 92 0.16 1.93 9.78
N ASP A 93 -1.09 1.67 9.43
CA ASP A 93 -2.24 1.97 10.29
C ASP A 93 -2.27 1.08 11.54
N GLN A 94 -1.94 -0.21 11.41
CA GLN A 94 -1.79 -1.12 12.53
C GLN A 94 -0.65 -0.68 13.45
N ALA A 95 0.50 -0.31 12.88
CA ALA A 95 1.60 0.25 13.66
C ALA A 95 1.18 1.55 14.38
N ARG A 96 0.43 2.44 13.72
CA ARG A 96 -0.14 3.66 14.36
C ARG A 96 -1.07 3.31 15.52
N LYS A 97 -1.92 2.29 15.40
CA LYS A 97 -2.82 1.85 16.47
C LYS A 97 -2.07 1.29 17.67
N ILE A 98 -1.11 0.39 17.46
CA ILE A 98 -0.26 -0.15 18.52
C ILE A 98 0.47 0.99 19.24
N ARG A 99 1.07 1.90 18.46
CA ARG A 99 1.77 3.09 18.97
C ARG A 99 0.90 4.00 19.83
N ARG A 100 -0.34 4.29 19.40
CA ARG A 100 -1.31 5.06 20.22
C ARG A 100 -1.66 4.32 21.50
N GLY A 101 -1.82 3.00 21.44
CA GLY A 101 -2.07 2.16 22.61
C GLY A 101 -0.96 2.25 23.65
N LEU A 102 0.30 2.11 23.22
CA LEU A 102 1.47 2.22 24.09
C LEU A 102 1.59 3.61 24.70
N LEU A 103 1.44 4.67 23.90
CA LEU A 103 1.49 6.05 24.41
C LEU A 103 0.43 6.29 25.51
N ASN A 104 -0.79 5.79 25.32
CA ASN A 104 -1.84 5.89 26.32
C ASN A 104 -1.50 5.13 27.61
N GLN A 105 -0.83 3.98 27.52
CA GLN A 105 -0.34 3.24 28.69
C GLN A 105 0.76 4.02 29.40
N PHE A 106 1.72 4.59 28.67
CA PHE A 106 2.77 5.44 29.25
C PHE A 106 2.21 6.65 29.98
N ILE A 107 1.24 7.36 29.38
CA ILE A 107 0.57 8.49 30.03
C ILE A 107 -0.10 8.05 31.35
N LYS A 108 -0.74 6.87 31.39
CA LYS A 108 -1.34 6.34 32.62
C LYS A 108 -0.29 6.08 33.70
N ILE A 109 0.80 5.38 33.36
CA ILE A 109 1.90 5.09 34.29
C ILE A 109 2.50 6.39 34.82
N PHE A 110 2.69 7.39 33.95
CA PHE A 110 3.21 8.69 34.36
C PHE A 110 2.26 9.42 35.33
N ASN A 111 0.97 9.48 35.02
CA ASN A 111 -0.03 10.10 35.90
C ASN A 111 -0.15 9.38 37.25
N GLU A 112 0.02 8.06 37.29
CA GLU A 112 0.04 7.29 38.53
C GLU A 112 1.32 7.54 39.33
N ALA A 113 2.48 7.64 38.68
CA ALA A 113 3.73 8.01 39.31
C ALA A 113 3.67 9.44 39.89
N GLU A 114 3.11 10.40 39.13
CA GLU A 114 2.89 11.78 39.56
C GLU A 114 2.05 11.87 40.84
N LYS A 115 0.96 11.09 40.94
CA LYS A 115 0.11 11.05 42.15
C LYS A 115 0.83 10.50 43.38
N ASN A 116 1.81 9.61 43.18
CA ASN A 116 2.57 8.97 44.25
C ASN A 116 3.90 9.67 44.56
N LEU A 117 4.29 10.66 43.75
CA LEU A 117 5.47 11.48 43.95
C LEU A 117 5.26 12.41 45.16
N LYS A 118 5.91 12.07 46.28
CA LYS A 118 6.01 12.99 47.43
C LYS A 118 7.05 14.07 47.10
N PRO A 119 6.72 15.38 47.19
CA PRO A 119 7.59 16.48 46.78
C PRO A 119 8.98 16.47 47.44
N ASP A 120 9.10 15.88 48.63
CA ASP A 120 10.26 16.06 49.50
C ASP A 120 11.37 15.01 49.33
N LYS A 121 11.20 13.98 48.46
CA LYS A 121 12.14 12.84 48.42
C LYS A 121 12.61 12.35 47.05
N ILE A 122 12.22 12.97 45.95
CA ILE A 122 12.76 12.65 44.62
C ILE A 122 13.34 13.93 44.02
N SER A 123 14.63 13.91 43.66
CA SER A 123 15.21 15.06 42.96
C SER A 123 14.55 15.14 41.59
N TRP A 124 14.02 16.32 41.25
CA TRP A 124 13.39 16.60 39.96
C TRP A 124 14.26 16.19 38.76
N THR A 125 15.58 16.14 38.93
CA THR A 125 16.53 15.60 37.96
C THR A 125 16.28 14.13 37.61
N THR A 126 15.95 13.27 38.57
CA THR A 126 15.65 11.84 38.33
C THR A 126 14.36 11.66 37.53
N ALA A 127 13.33 12.48 37.82
CA ALA A 127 12.07 12.45 37.09
C ALA A 127 12.23 12.98 35.64
N ILE A 128 13.03 14.02 35.45
CA ILE A 128 13.35 14.60 34.13
C ILE A 128 14.22 13.64 33.30
N GLU A 129 15.16 12.92 33.93
CA GLU A 129 15.97 11.89 33.24
C GLU A 129 15.12 10.70 32.80
N ALA A 130 14.21 10.20 33.64
CA ALA A 130 13.26 9.15 33.26
C ALA A 130 12.36 9.60 32.09
N LEU A 131 11.84 10.83 32.14
CA LEU A 131 11.07 11.43 31.03
C LEU A 131 11.90 11.57 29.75
N ARG A 132 13.16 12.00 29.85
CA ARG A 132 14.07 12.12 28.70
C ARG A 132 14.37 10.79 28.05
N LEU A 133 14.57 9.73 28.84
CA LEU A 133 14.85 8.39 28.34
C LEU A 133 13.64 7.83 27.57
N ILE A 134 12.44 8.00 28.14
CA ILE A 134 11.17 7.63 27.49
C ILE A 134 10.94 8.44 26.21
N LEU A 135 11.25 9.75 26.22
CA LEU A 135 11.15 10.63 25.04
C LEU A 135 12.21 10.34 23.97
N GLN A 136 13.39 9.85 24.33
CA GLN A 136 14.45 9.45 23.39
C GLN A 136 14.12 8.12 22.72
N GLU A 137 13.66 7.11 23.46
CA GLU A 137 13.19 5.84 22.89
C GLU A 137 11.99 6.07 21.98
N SER A 138 11.07 6.94 22.39
CA SER A 138 9.99 7.47 21.56
C SER A 138 10.55 8.07 20.25
N ARG A 139 11.47 9.03 20.31
CA ARG A 139 11.97 9.71 19.10
C ARG A 139 12.71 8.83 18.10
N ALA A 140 13.32 7.72 18.52
CA ALA A 140 13.93 6.77 17.61
C ALA A 140 12.89 5.92 16.83
N GLU A 141 11.69 5.73 17.37
CA GLU A 141 10.58 4.98 16.74
C GLU A 141 9.49 5.85 16.08
N PHE A 142 9.51 7.18 16.27
CA PHE A 142 8.46 8.13 15.82
C PHE A 142 8.95 9.22 14.84
N ASP A 143 9.76 8.87 13.83
CA ASP A 143 10.25 9.83 12.82
C ASP A 143 9.12 10.50 12.01
N ASP A 144 7.92 9.90 11.99
CA ASP A 144 6.75 10.38 11.26
C ASP A 144 5.89 11.42 12.03
N MET A 145 6.17 11.65 13.33
CA MET A 145 5.47 12.66 14.12
C MET A 145 6.38 13.87 14.33
N PRO A 146 5.95 15.11 14.02
CA PRO A 146 6.75 16.30 14.29
C PRO A 146 6.88 16.50 15.80
N THR A 147 7.88 15.85 16.39
CA THR A 147 8.26 16.04 17.78
C THR A 147 9.13 17.29 17.84
N VAL A 148 8.53 18.41 18.21
CA VAL A 148 9.28 19.65 18.49
C VAL A 148 10.26 19.35 19.62
N LYS A 149 11.55 19.62 19.37
CA LYS A 149 12.63 19.43 20.33
C LYS A 149 12.50 20.52 21.39
N VAL A 150 11.82 20.24 22.51
CA VAL A 150 11.84 21.14 23.67
C VAL A 150 13.21 20.96 24.31
N GLN A 151 14.07 21.98 24.20
CA GLN A 151 15.31 21.98 24.96
C GLN A 151 14.95 22.11 26.44
N ALA A 152 15.02 21.00 27.17
CA ALA A 152 14.78 20.96 28.61
C ALA A 152 15.97 21.52 29.41
N ASN A 153 16.77 22.37 28.79
CA ASN A 153 17.93 23.01 29.39
C ASN A 153 17.49 24.46 29.55
N GLU A 154 17.32 24.92 30.80
CA GLU A 154 16.91 26.29 31.19
C GLU A 154 15.40 26.59 31.31
N MET A 155 14.54 25.59 31.51
CA MET A 155 13.16 25.87 31.94
C MET A 155 13.01 25.71 33.46
N THR A 156 12.46 26.73 34.10
CA THR A 156 11.99 26.66 35.49
C THR A 156 10.78 25.72 35.61
N LYS A 157 10.50 25.25 36.83
CA LYS A 157 9.40 24.31 37.11
C LYS A 157 8.05 24.80 36.57
N ASP A 158 7.78 26.10 36.73
CA ASP A 158 6.51 26.70 36.31
C ASP A 158 6.42 26.84 34.78
N GLU A 159 7.53 27.12 34.11
CA GLU A 159 7.59 27.15 32.64
C GLU A 159 7.36 25.75 32.05
N LEU A 160 7.90 24.71 32.68
CA LEU A 160 7.71 23.34 32.23
C LEU A 160 6.26 22.88 32.39
N ILE A 161 5.65 23.18 33.54
CA ILE A 161 4.22 22.89 33.81
C ILE A 161 3.33 23.64 32.81
N ASN A 162 3.62 24.92 32.54
CA ASN A 162 2.86 25.70 31.56
C ASN A 162 3.02 25.16 30.14
N ALA A 163 4.22 24.76 29.73
CA ALA A 163 4.45 24.17 28.42
C ALA A 163 3.74 22.82 28.23
N ILE A 164 3.70 21.99 29.29
CA ILE A 164 2.96 20.72 29.29
C ILE A 164 1.45 20.99 29.19
N ASN A 165 0.92 21.92 29.97
CA ASN A 165 -0.49 22.29 29.96
C ASN A 165 -0.94 22.86 28.61
N GLU A 166 -0.14 23.74 27.98
CA GLU A 166 -0.41 24.24 26.62
C GLU A 166 -0.43 23.11 25.59
N ARG A 167 0.49 22.14 25.69
CA ARG A 167 0.58 21.03 24.74
C ARG A 167 -0.61 20.09 24.89
N LEU A 168 -1.04 19.80 26.12
CA LEU A 168 -2.24 19.01 26.40
C LEU A 168 -3.50 19.69 25.86
N ALA A 169 -3.63 21.01 26.03
CA ALA A 169 -4.76 21.77 25.49
C ALA A 169 -4.83 21.71 23.96
N ARG A 170 -3.70 21.80 23.26
CA ARG A 170 -3.64 21.68 21.79
C ARG A 170 -4.01 20.28 21.29
N LEU A 171 -3.60 19.23 22.02
CA LEU A 171 -3.95 17.85 21.67
C LEU A 171 -5.44 17.57 21.88
N GLN A 172 -6.04 18.13 22.94
CA GLN A 172 -7.48 18.05 23.18
C GLN A 172 -8.30 18.82 22.15
N ALA A 173 -7.87 20.01 21.74
CA ALA A 173 -8.53 20.80 20.70
C ALA A 173 -8.53 20.09 19.33
N ASN A 174 -7.43 19.44 18.97
CA ASN A 174 -7.34 18.66 17.73
C ASN A 174 -8.13 17.34 17.78
N SER A 175 -8.37 16.79 18.97
CA SER A 175 -9.20 15.60 19.16
C SER A 175 -10.71 15.88 19.05
N ASN A 176 -11.14 17.13 19.24
CA ASN A 176 -12.56 17.54 19.16
C ASN A 176 -12.98 18.06 17.78
N ASN A 177 -12.02 18.18 16.84
CA ASN A 177 -12.24 18.65 15.46
C ASN A 177 -12.15 17.51 14.41
N GLN A 178 -12.21 16.24 14.84
CA GLN A 178 -12.36 15.05 14.00
C GLN A 178 -13.64 14.31 14.37
#